data_AF-A0A9E0EK64-F1
#
_entry.id   AF-A0A9E0EK64-F1
#
_cell.length_a   1.000
_cell.length_b   1.000
_cell.length_c   1.000
_cell.angle_alpha   90.00
_cell.angle_beta   90.00
_cell.angle_gamma   90.00
#
_symmetry.space_group_name_H-M   'P 1'
#
loop_
_entity.id
_entity.type
_entity.pdbx_description
1 polymer ?
#
loop_
_entity_poly.entity_id
_entity_poly.type
_entity_poly.pdbx_seq_one_letter_code
_entity_poly.pdbx_strand_id
1 'polypeptide(L)' 'MDDKMFCYQCQETANGTGCVLKGVCGKQPQTSEYMDLLLAVVRGVAVVDSELRKTGKTTC' A
#
# COMPACT_ATOMS: atom_id res chain seq x y z
N MET A 1 1.83 9.65 18.34
CA MET A 1 2.02 9.05 17.01
C MET A 1 2.56 10.15 16.12
N ASP A 2 3.70 9.94 15.48
CA ASP A 2 4.20 10.86 14.45
C ASP A 2 3.28 10.78 13.22
N ASP A 3 2.73 11.91 12.77
CA ASP A 3 1.92 12.04 11.54
C ASP A 3 2.77 11.89 10.26
N LYS A 4 3.66 10.90 10.21
CA LYS A 4 4.59 10.64 9.11
C LYS A 4 4.00 9.58 8.17
N MET A 5 4.15 9.80 6.87
CA MET A 5 3.77 8.86 5.82
C MET A 5 4.83 8.83 4.71
N PHE A 6 4.67 7.95 3.73
CA PHE A 6 5.39 8.07 2.45
C PHE A 6 4.48 7.61 1.31
N CYS A 7 4.23 8.49 0.34
CA CYS A 7 3.47 8.12 -0.85
C CYS A 7 3.94 8.88 -2.09
N TYR A 8 4.27 8.12 -3.14
CA TYR A 8 4.79 8.62 -4.42
C TYR A 8 4.00 8.15 -5.66
N GLN A 9 2.76 7.68 -5.47
CA GLN A 9 2.05 6.90 -6.51
C GLN A 9 1.49 7.74 -7.67
N CYS A 10 1.20 9.03 -7.43
CA CYS A 10 0.61 9.91 -8.43
C CYS A 10 1.66 10.87 -8.98
N GLN A 11 1.38 11.45 -10.15
CA GLN A 11 2.26 12.43 -10.77
C GLN A 11 2.40 13.70 -9.92
N GLU A 12 1.35 14.09 -9.19
CA GLU A 12 1.26 15.32 -8.40
C GLU A 12 1.94 15.25 -7.02
N THR A 13 2.85 14.30 -6.80
CA THR A 13 3.50 14.16 -5.49
C THR A 13 4.30 15.40 -5.10
N ALA A 14 4.42 15.66 -3.79
CA ALA A 14 5.16 16.81 -3.28
C ALA A 14 6.60 16.80 -3.83
N ASN A 15 7.01 17.93 -4.42
CA ASN A 15 8.31 18.12 -5.08
C ASN A 15 8.65 17.06 -6.14
N GLY A 16 7.66 16.35 -6.70
CA GLY A 16 7.87 15.27 -7.67
C GLY A 16 8.65 14.06 -7.13
N THR A 17 8.72 13.88 -5.80
CA THR A 17 9.52 12.81 -5.15
C THR A 17 8.68 11.94 -4.23
N GLY A 18 7.85 12.55 -3.38
CA GLY A 18 7.02 11.81 -2.44
C GLY A 18 6.38 12.70 -1.39
N CYS A 19 5.16 12.37 -1.00
CA CYS A 19 4.42 13.03 0.06
C CYS A 19 4.79 12.39 1.41
N VAL A 20 5.36 13.17 2.34
CA VAL A 20 5.85 12.67 3.64
C VAL A 20 5.03 13.09 4.87
N LEU A 21 4.21 14.13 4.74
CA LEU A 21 3.35 14.66 5.81
C LEU A 21 1.86 14.54 5.45
N LYS A 22 1.49 15.01 4.26
CA LYS A 22 0.14 14.92 3.70
C LYS A 22 0.22 14.82 2.18
N GLY A 23 -0.69 14.09 1.57
CA GLY A 23 -0.78 14.00 0.11
C GLY A 23 -1.22 15.33 -0.50
N VAL A 24 -0.64 15.71 -1.64
CA VAL A 24 -1.11 16.85 -2.45
C VAL A 24 -2.57 16.65 -2.86
N CYS A 25 -2.97 15.41 -3.12
CA CYS A 25 -4.36 14.99 -3.35
C CYS A 25 -5.27 15.04 -2.10
N GLY A 26 -4.77 15.51 -0.95
CA GLY A 26 -5.53 15.60 0.30
C GLY A 26 -5.46 14.36 1.20
N LYS A 27 -4.80 13.27 0.77
CA LYS A 27 -4.65 12.04 1.58
C LYS A 27 -3.98 12.33 2.93
N GLN A 28 -4.64 11.94 4.01
CA GLN A 28 -4.12 12.08 5.37
C GLN A 28 -3.09 10.98 5.68
N PRO A 29 -2.08 11.22 6.55
CA PRO A 29 -1.07 10.23 6.88
C PRO A 29 -1.66 8.92 7.43
N GLN A 30 -2.69 9.00 8.28
CA GLN A 30 -3.45 7.84 8.79
C GLN A 30 -4.08 7.01 7.67
N THR A 31 -4.67 7.68 6.66
CA THR A 31 -5.22 6.99 5.49
C THR A 31 -4.11 6.31 4.68
N SER A 32 -2.94 6.95 4.53
CA SER A 32 -1.81 6.32 3.86
C SER A 32 -1.33 5.07 4.60
N GLU A 33 -1.22 5.12 5.93
CA GLU A 33 -0.84 3.99 6.75
C GLU A 33 -1.80 2.79 6.59
N TYR A 34 -3.11 3.04 6.60
CA TYR A 34 -4.10 1.98 6.35
C TYR A 34 -4.01 1.40 4.93
N MET A 35 -3.72 2.23 3.93
CA MET A 35 -3.50 1.75 2.55
C MET A 35 -2.22 0.90 2.45
N ASP A 36 -1.15 1.28 3.16
CA ASP A 36 0.09 0.51 3.23
C ASP A 36 -0.13 -0.84 3.92
N LEU A 37 -0.88 -0.85 5.04
CA LEU A 37 -1.28 -2.08 5.73
C LEU A 37 -2.14 -2.99 4.85
N LEU A 38 -3.13 -2.42 4.15
CA LEU A 38 -3.97 -3.16 3.21
C LEU A 38 -3.12 -3.86 2.16
N LEU A 39 -2.15 -3.16 1.55
CA LEU A 39 -1.24 -3.75 0.57
C LEU A 39 -0.35 -4.84 1.18
N ALA A 40 0.10 -4.68 2.42
CA ALA A 40 0.85 -5.73 3.11
C ALA A 40 0.03 -7.02 3.28
N VAL A 41 -1.23 -6.89 3.71
CA VAL A 41 -2.15 -8.03 3.87
C VAL A 41 -2.47 -8.69 2.52
N VAL A 42 -2.78 -7.89 1.49
CA VAL A 42 -3.05 -8.40 0.14
C VAL A 42 -1.85 -9.19 -0.41
N ARG A 43 -0.62 -8.70 -0.19
CA ARG A 43 0.60 -9.45 -0.54
C ARG A 43 0.69 -10.77 0.22
N GLY A 44 0.37 -10.79 1.51
CA GLY A 44 0.34 -12.02 2.31
C GLY A 44 -0.66 -13.04 1.76
N VAL A 45 -1.87 -12.61 1.40
CA VAL A 45 -2.87 -13.46 0.75
C VAL A 45 -2.35 -13.99 -0.60
N ALA A 46 -1.74 -13.13 -1.41
CA ALA A 46 -1.19 -13.52 -2.71
C ALA A 46 -0.05 -14.56 -2.59
N VAL A 47 0.77 -14.50 -1.54
CA VAL A 47 1.78 -15.53 -1.25
C VAL A 47 1.12 -16.88 -0.99
N VAL A 48 0.10 -16.92 -0.13
CA VAL A 48 -0.63 -18.17 0.17
C VAL A 48 -1.33 -18.73 -1.08
N ASP A 49 -2.01 -17.88 -1.83
CA ASP A 49 -2.66 -18.24 -3.11
C ASP A 49 -1.65 -18.82 -4.12
N SER A 50 -0.48 -18.19 -4.26
CA SER A 50 0.59 -18.68 -5.13
C SER A 50 1.06 -20.09 -4.75
N GLU A 51 1.24 -20.37 -3.46
CA GLU A 51 1.63 -21.71 -2.99
C GLU A 51 0.51 -22.74 -3.21
N LEU A 52 -0.76 -22.38 -2.97
CA LEU A 52 -1.88 -23.28 -3.22
C LEU A 52 -1.98 -23.66 -4.71
N ARG A 53 -1.83 -22.69 -5.63
CA ARG A 53 -1.80 -22.92 -7.08
C ARG A 53 -0.68 -23.87 -7.51
N LYS A 54 0.52 -23.77 -6.92
CA LYS A 54 1.63 -24.69 -7.21
C LYS A 54 1.30 -26.15 -6.85
N THR A 55 0.48 -26.36 -5.81
CA THR A 55 0.04 -27.71 -5.39
C THR A 55 -1.19 -28.22 -6.14
N GLY A 56 -1.68 -27.49 -7.16
CA GLY A 56 -2.89 -27.85 -7.91
C GLY A 56 -4.19 -27.65 -7.13
N LYS A 57 -4.13 -27.04 -5.94
CA LYS A 57 -5.31 -26.67 -5.15
C LYS A 57 -5.74 -25.27 -5.57
N THR A 58 -6.57 -25.19 -6.60
CA THR A 58 -7.09 -23.91 -7.09
C THR A 58 -8.05 -23.31 -6.07
N THR A 59 -7.71 -22.13 -5.58
CA THR A 59 -8.63 -21.18 -4.93
C THR A 59 -9.47 -20.52 -6.02
N CYS A 60 -10.79 -20.49 -5.79
CA CYS A 60 -11.84 -20.05 -6.71
C CYS A 60 -11.55 -18.71 -7.38
#